data_AF-A0A8T4JDM1-F1
#
_entry.id   AF-A0A8T4JDM1-F1
#
_cell.length_a   1.000
_cell.length_b   1.000
_cell.length_c   1.000
_cell.angle_alpha   90.00
_cell.angle_beta   90.00
_cell.angle_gamma   90.00
#
_symmetry.space_group_name_H-M   'P 1'
#
loop_
_entity.id
_entity.type
_entity.pdbx_description
1 polymer ?
#
loop_
_entity_poly.entity_id
_entity_poly.type
_entity_poly.pdbx_seq_one_letter_code
_entity_poly.pdbx_strand_id
1 'polypeptide(L)' 'ERDIRDRDTYGRLLRYVYTDEDFVNIALLQEGYAELYLIAPDSKHNKEFEKANYFAKNNHLGLFN' A
#
# COMPACT_ATOMS: atom_id res chain seq x y z
N GLU A 1 -7.06 0.27 9.81
CA GLU A 1 -7.42 1.71 9.83
C GLU A 1 -8.11 2.15 8.54
N ARG A 2 -8.96 3.19 8.60
CA ARG A 2 -9.64 3.81 7.44
C ARG A 2 -9.03 5.19 7.15
N ASP A 3 -9.06 5.62 5.89
CA ASP A 3 -8.81 7.02 5.50
C ASP A 3 -10.14 7.80 5.31
N ILE A 4 -10.28 8.56 4.23
CA ILE A 4 -11.49 9.36 3.94
C ILE A 4 -12.59 8.46 3.39
N ARG A 5 -12.27 7.58 2.44
CA ARG A 5 -13.25 6.62 1.88
C ARG A 5 -13.40 5.41 2.79
N ASP A 6 -14.65 4.94 2.93
CA ASP A 6 -14.95 3.74 3.70
C ASP A 6 -15.04 2.49 2.83
N ARG A 7 -15.68 2.62 1.66
CA ARG A 7 -15.95 1.53 0.72
C ARG A 7 -15.71 1.96 -0.71
N ASP A 8 -15.48 0.97 -1.57
CA ASP A 8 -15.49 1.17 -3.02
C ASP A 8 -16.89 1.02 -3.63
N THR A 9 -16.96 1.14 -4.96
CA THR A 9 -18.20 1.03 -5.74
C THR A 9 -18.89 -0.34 -5.64
N TYR A 10 -18.16 -1.37 -5.21
CA TYR A 10 -18.67 -2.72 -5.03
C TYR A 10 -19.00 -3.02 -3.56
N GLY A 11 -18.88 -2.03 -2.67
CA GLY A 11 -19.19 -2.15 -1.25
C GLY A 11 -18.07 -2.80 -0.41
N ARG A 12 -16.88 -3.05 -0.98
CA ARG A 12 -15.74 -3.61 -0.23
C ARG A 12 -15.16 -2.55 0.68
N LEU A 13 -14.77 -2.92 1.90
CA LEU A 13 -14.11 -1.99 2.82
C LEU A 13 -12.71 -1.62 2.32
N LEU A 14 -12.40 -0.32 2.33
CA LEU A 14 -11.06 0.19 2.03
C LEU A 14 -10.31 0.43 3.34
N ARG A 15 -9.22 -0.32 3.57
CA ARG A 15 -8.50 -0.33 4.84
C ARG A 15 -6.98 -0.43 4.66
N TYR A 16 -6.28 0.25 5.55
CA TYR A 16 -4.92 -0.07 5.94
C TYR A 16 -4.97 -1.19 6.98
N VAL A 17 -4.28 -2.30 6.73
CA VAL A 17 -4.35 -3.52 7.53
C VAL A 17 -3.07 -3.66 8.34
N TYR A 18 -3.22 -3.90 9.63
CA TYR A 18 -2.11 -4.08 10.57
C TYR A 18 -2.28 -5.42 11.26
N THR A 19 -1.16 -6.12 11.47
CA THR A 19 -1.03 -7.21 12.44
C THR A 19 -0.30 -6.66 13.68
N ASP A 20 -0.06 -7.52 14.66
CA ASP A 20 0.74 -7.14 15.83
C ASP A 20 2.21 -6.80 15.47
N GLU A 21 2.69 -7.33 14.34
CA GLU A 21 4.08 -7.24 13.91
C GLU A 21 4.26 -6.28 12.72
N ASP A 22 3.28 -6.20 11.82
CA ASP A 22 3.45 -5.56 10.53
C ASP A 22 2.31 -4.62 10.12
N PHE A 23 2.71 -3.57 9.40
CA PHE A 23 1.79 -2.86 8.52
C PHE A 23 1.72 -3.58 7.17
N VAL A 24 0.73 -4.46 6.98
CA VAL A 24 0.64 -5.36 5.83
C VAL A 24 0.75 -4.62 4.48
N ASN A 25 0.08 -3.47 4.33
CA ASN A 25 0.12 -2.73 3.06
C ASN A 25 1.53 -2.24 2.69
N ILE A 26 2.34 -1.81 3.66
CA ILE A 26 3.71 -1.35 3.36
C ILE A 26 4.64 -2.51 3.09
N ALA A 27 4.50 -3.62 3.83
CA ALA A 27 5.30 -4.83 3.64
C ALA A 27 5.14 -5.38 2.21
N LEU A 28 3.89 -5.46 1.72
CA LEU A 28 3.60 -5.88 0.34
C LEU A 28 4.30 -5.01 -0.71
N LEU A 29 4.34 -3.69 -0.51
CA LEU A 29 5.03 -2.77 -1.41
C LEU A 29 6.55 -2.92 -1.31
N GLN A 30 7.09 -3.02 -0.10
CA GLN A 30 8.52 -3.08 0.16
C GLN A 30 9.16 -4.37 -0.36
N GLU A 31 8.44 -5.50 -0.29
CA GLU A 31 8.87 -6.79 -0.83
C GLU A 31 8.58 -6.95 -2.33
N GLY A 32 7.92 -5.97 -2.95
CA GLY A 32 7.59 -5.98 -4.37
C GLY A 32 6.45 -6.94 -4.72
N TYR A 33 5.60 -7.33 -3.77
CA TYR A 33 4.40 -8.14 -4.03
C TYR A 33 3.18 -7.32 -4.46
N ALA A 34 3.26 -6.00 -4.36
CA ALA A 34 2.25 -5.07 -4.85
C ALA A 34 2.91 -3.86 -5.52
N GLU A 35 2.18 -3.22 -6.44
CA GLU A 35 2.54 -1.93 -6.99
C GLU A 35 1.65 -0.83 -6.40
N LEU A 36 2.25 0.33 -6.11
CA LEU A 36 1.54 1.47 -5.56
C LEU A 36 0.54 2.07 -6.54
N TYR A 37 -0.72 2.18 -6.10
CA TYR A 37 -1.76 2.92 -6.81
C TYR A 37 -2.42 3.97 -5.91
N LEU A 38 -2.22 5.25 -6.23
CA LEU A 38 -2.72 6.39 -5.44
C LEU A 38 -4.02 6.92 -6.04
N ILE A 39 -5.09 6.95 -5.24
CA ILE A 39 -6.39 7.46 -5.65
C ILE A 39 -6.89 8.47 -4.61
N ALA A 40 -7.01 9.73 -5.01
CA ALA A 40 -7.61 10.77 -4.18
C ALA A 40 -9.06 10.41 -3.75
N PRO A 41 -9.52 10.84 -2.57
CA PRO A 41 -8.82 11.74 -1.63
C PRO A 41 -7.91 11.03 -0.62
N ASP A 42 -7.86 9.69 -0.62
CA ASP A 42 -7.07 8.94 0.35
C ASP A 42 -5.57 9.18 0.13
N SER A 43 -4.87 9.59 1.18
CA SER A 43 -3.48 10.04 1.09
C SER A 43 -2.64 9.84 2.35
N LYS A 44 -3.21 9.28 3.41
CA LYS A 44 -2.59 9.22 4.76
C LYS A 44 -1.18 8.61 4.79
N HIS A 45 -0.88 7.64 3.92
CA HIS A 45 0.40 6.92 3.89
C HIS A 45 1.16 7.03 2.55
N ASN A 46 0.81 8.00 1.70
CA ASN A 46 1.37 8.08 0.34
C ASN A 46 2.90 8.15 0.35
N LYS A 47 3.47 8.94 1.26
CA LYS A 47 4.92 9.13 1.34
C LYS A 47 5.66 7.85 1.74
N GLU A 48 5.12 7.10 2.70
CA GLU A 48 5.70 5.81 3.11
C GLU A 48 5.58 4.77 1.98
N PHE A 49 4.43 4.73 1.32
CA PHE A 49 4.19 3.82 0.21
C PHE A 49 5.06 4.12 -1.01
N GLU A 50 5.25 5.39 -1.36
CA GLU A 50 6.14 5.80 -2.45
C GLU A 50 7.57 5.32 -2.19
N LYS A 51 8.07 5.48 -0.96
CA LYS A 51 9.39 5.01 -0.56
C LYS A 51 9.52 3.49 -0.64
N ALA A 52 8.54 2.75 -0.15
CA ALA A 52 8.53 1.29 -0.19
C ALA A 52 8.51 0.75 -1.62
N ASN A 53 7.64 1.31 -2.47
CA ASN A 53 7.54 0.94 -3.88
C ASN A 53 8.80 1.32 -4.66
N TYR A 54 9.40 2.49 -4.39
CA TYR A 54 10.69 2.89 -4.97
C TYR A 54 11.82 1.93 -4.56
N PHE A 55 11.84 1.52 -3.29
CA PHE A 55 12.81 0.54 -2.81
C PHE A 55 12.69 -0.79 -3.56
N ALA A 56 11.47 -1.35 -3.67
CA ALA A 56 11.26 -2.62 -4.38
C ALA A 56 11.66 -2.54 -5.86
N LYS A 57 11.33 -1.44 -6.54
CA LYS A 57 11.70 -1.22 -7.95
C LYS A 57 13.22 -1.17 -8.17
N ASN A 58 13.96 -0.45 -7.32
CA ASN A 58 15.42 -0.33 -7.49
C ASN A 58 16.20 -1.57 -7.09
N ASN A 59 15.64 -2.40 -6.22
CA ASN A 59 16.25 -3.65 -5.79
C ASN A 59 15.75 -4.85 -6.60
N HIS A 60 14.95 -4.63 -7.65
CA HIS A 60 14.37 -5.68 -8.49
C HIS A 60 13.67 -6.75 -7.64
N LEU A 61 12.78 -6.35 -6.73
CA LEU A 61 12.07 -7.28 -5.85
C LEU A 61 10.72 -7.71 -6.41
N GLY A 62 10.30 -8.94 -6.11
CA GLY A 62 8.98 -9.47 -6.46
C GLY A 62 8.61 -9.25 -7.92
N LEU A 63 7.54 -8.48 -8.13
CA LEU A 63 6.98 -8.10 -9.44
C LEU A 63 7.93 -7.28 -10.32
N PHE A 64 9.03 -6.75 -9.78
CA PHE A 64 9.99 -5.88 -10.48
C PHE A 64 11.32 -6.56 -10.84
N ASN A 65 11.37 -7.90 -10.73
CA ASN A 65 12.46 -8.75 -11.24
C ASN A 65 12.48 -8.84 -12.77
#